data_AF-A0A7W1EQH1-F1
#
_entry.id   AF-A0A7W1EQH1-F1
#
_cell.length_a   1.000
_cell.length_b   1.000
_cell.length_c   1.000
_cell.angle_alpha   90.00
_cell.angle_beta   90.00
_cell.angle_gamma   90.00
#
_symmetry.space_group_name_H-M   'P 1'
#
loop_
_entity.id
_entity.type
_entity.pdbx_description
1 polymer ?
#
loop_
_entity_poly.entity_id
_entity_poly.type
_entity_poly.pdbx_seq_one_letter_code
_entity_poly.pdbx_strand_id
1 'polypeptide(L)'
;MIGDLMPEHFLALIKQYANLSSNSEAERIALQLSEALQLTLNEDSKKLFFTYAPDYLLPKKTRFFAKILDWNKTYQHETLIERLQLLQHLNDKVEAENRLRAYFTAVRIVSGKKAYHKIFSILPPELQTIA
;
A
#
# COMPACT_ATOMS: atom_id res chain seq x y z
N MET A 1 -21.22 -10.29 -10.19
CA MET A 1 -20.14 -9.29 -10.07
C MET A 1 -19.07 -9.90 -9.18
N ILE A 2 -18.07 -10.56 -9.78
CA ILE A 2 -16.94 -11.11 -9.03
C ILE A 2 -16.10 -9.89 -8.68
N GLY A 3 -16.10 -9.50 -7.40
CA GLY A 3 -15.15 -8.49 -6.94
C GLY A 3 -13.77 -9.06 -7.20
N ASP A 4 -12.95 -8.38 -8.00
CA ASP A 4 -11.58 -8.81 -8.28
C ASP A 4 -10.87 -9.02 -6.94
N LEU A 5 -10.74 -10.29 -6.57
CA LEU A 5 -10.02 -10.76 -5.40
C LEU A 5 -8.54 -10.56 -5.69
N MET A 6 -7.81 -10.07 -4.70
CA MET A 6 -6.37 -9.95 -4.80
C MET A 6 -5.78 -11.34 -5.14
N PRO A 7 -5.01 -11.49 -6.24
CA PRO A 7 -4.58 -12.81 -6.69
C PRO A 7 -3.76 -13.55 -5.64
N GLU A 8 -3.95 -14.86 -5.52
CA GLU A 8 -3.25 -15.69 -4.52
C GLU A 8 -1.73 -15.58 -4.60
N HIS A 9 -1.17 -15.44 -5.80
CA HIS A 9 0.27 -15.27 -5.98
C HIS A 9 0.76 -13.94 -5.37
N PHE A 10 -0.01 -12.87 -5.47
CA PHE A 10 0.36 -11.59 -4.84
C PHE A 10 0.25 -11.70 -3.31
N LEU A 11 -0.82 -12.33 -2.80
CA LEU A 11 -0.97 -12.59 -1.37
C LEU A 11 0.17 -13.47 -0.83
N ALA A 12 0.62 -14.46 -1.59
CA ALA A 12 1.76 -15.29 -1.23
C ALA A 12 3.06 -14.48 -1.11
N LEU A 13 3.31 -13.54 -2.03
CA LEU A 13 4.46 -12.64 -1.95
C LEU A 13 4.40 -11.75 -0.71
N ILE A 14 3.24 -11.15 -0.42
CA ILE A 14 3.06 -10.32 0.78
C ILE A 14 3.30 -11.16 2.04
N LYS A 15 2.73 -12.35 2.15
CA LYS A 15 2.98 -13.25 3.29
C LYS A 15 4.45 -13.58 3.46
N GLN A 16 5.13 -13.92 2.37
CA GLN A 16 6.54 -14.28 2.39
C GLN A 16 7.41 -13.11 2.86
N TYR A 17 7.20 -11.91 2.32
CA TYR A 17 8.07 -10.77 2.62
C TYR A 17 7.69 -10.01 3.91
N ALA A 18 6.43 -10.06 4.33
CA ALA A 18 5.96 -9.46 5.58
C ALA A 18 5.85 -10.46 6.74
N ASN A 19 6.29 -11.71 6.54
CA ASN A 19 6.23 -12.80 7.54
C ASN A 19 4.82 -13.03 8.13
N LEU A 20 3.81 -13.10 7.26
CA LEU A 20 2.41 -13.29 7.65
C LEU A 20 1.97 -14.74 7.41
N SER A 21 1.05 -15.21 8.24
CA SER A 21 0.54 -16.58 8.16
C SER A 21 -0.78 -16.71 7.38
N SER A 22 -1.53 -15.62 7.21
CA SER A 22 -2.89 -15.63 6.67
C SER A 22 -3.05 -14.84 5.38
N ASN A 23 -3.80 -15.39 4.41
CA ASN A 23 -4.19 -14.68 3.18
C ASN A 23 -5.07 -13.47 3.50
N SER A 24 -6.01 -13.60 4.44
CA SER A 24 -6.89 -12.50 4.85
C SER A 24 -6.09 -11.35 5.47
N GLU A 25 -5.03 -11.67 6.21
CA GLU A 25 -4.15 -10.65 6.79
C GLU A 25 -3.32 -9.95 5.72
N ALA A 26 -2.74 -10.71 4.78
CA ALA A 26 -1.99 -10.17 3.65
C ALA A 26 -2.85 -9.25 2.77
N GLU A 27 -4.10 -9.65 2.48
CA GLU A 27 -5.05 -8.85 1.71
C GLU A 27 -5.38 -7.55 2.44
N ARG A 28 -5.72 -7.64 3.74
CA ARG A 28 -6.01 -6.48 4.58
C ARG A 28 -4.85 -5.49 4.60
N ILE A 29 -3.62 -5.96 4.80
CA ILE A 29 -2.42 -5.11 4.83
C ILE A 29 -2.17 -4.45 3.47
N ALA A 30 -2.29 -5.21 2.37
CA ALA A 30 -2.09 -4.67 1.03
C ALA A 30 -3.12 -3.58 0.67
N LEU A 31 -4.39 -3.77 1.06
CA LEU A 31 -5.43 -2.76 0.89
C LEU A 31 -5.16 -1.51 1.72
N GLN A 32 -4.86 -1.66 3.01
CA GLN A 32 -4.53 -0.54 3.89
C GLN A 32 -3.30 0.24 3.40
N LEU A 33 -2.28 -0.45 2.86
CA LEU A 33 -1.11 0.18 2.25
C LEU A 33 -1.47 0.94 0.98
N SER A 34 -2.30 0.36 0.10
CA SER A 34 -2.75 1.00 -1.13
C SER A 34 -3.54 2.28 -0.84
N GLU A 35 -4.43 2.24 0.15
CA GLU A 35 -5.20 3.39 0.60
C GLU A 35 -4.34 4.44 1.30
N ALA A 36 -3.41 4.03 2.17
CA ALA A 36 -2.49 4.95 2.83
C ALA A 36 -1.60 5.67 1.81
N LEU A 37 -1.11 4.96 0.79
CA LEU A 37 -0.36 5.54 -0.33
C LEU A 37 -1.21 6.52 -1.13
N GLN A 38 -2.48 6.20 -1.41
CA GLN A 38 -3.39 7.09 -2.12
C GLN A 38 -3.51 8.47 -1.43
N LEU A 39 -3.45 8.49 -0.10
CA LEU A 39 -3.58 9.70 0.72
C LEU A 39 -2.26 10.44 0.93
N THR A 40 -1.13 9.77 0.74
CA THR A 40 0.21 10.36 0.85
C THR A 40 0.68 10.96 -0.48
N LEU A 41 0.32 10.34 -1.60
CA LEU A 41 0.72 10.83 -2.92
C LEU A 41 -0.13 12.05 -3.33
N ASN A 42 0.52 13.03 -3.95
CA ASN A 42 -0.20 14.11 -4.63
C ASN A 42 -1.04 13.57 -5.82
N GLU A 43 -1.97 14.37 -6.35
CA GLU A 43 -2.90 13.91 -7.40
C GLU A 43 -2.21 13.33 -8.65
N ASP A 44 -1.09 13.92 -9.08
CA ASP A 44 -0.38 13.49 -10.29
C ASP A 44 0.40 12.19 -10.04
N SER A 45 1.14 12.11 -8.93
CA SER A 45 1.83 10.88 -8.49
C SER A 45 0.82 9.76 -8.25
N LYS A 46 -0.33 10.05 -7.63
CA LYS A 46 -1.40 9.07 -7.41
C LYS A 46 -1.90 8.49 -8.73
N LYS A 47 -2.25 9.34 -9.70
CA LYS A 47 -2.71 8.89 -11.03
C LYS A 47 -1.65 8.01 -11.70
N LEU A 48 -0.39 8.45 -11.70
CA LEU A 48 0.70 7.70 -12.30
C LEU A 48 0.93 6.36 -11.59
N PHE A 49 0.94 6.34 -10.26
CA PHE A 49 1.13 5.11 -9.47
C PHE A 49 0.10 4.05 -9.87
N PHE A 50 -1.17 4.42 -9.82
CA PHE A 50 -2.29 3.54 -10.11
C PHE A 50 -2.50 3.26 -11.60
N THR A 51 -1.76 3.93 -12.50
CA THR A 51 -1.69 3.58 -13.93
C THR A 51 -0.74 2.41 -14.19
N TYR A 52 0.29 2.25 -13.36
CA TYR A 52 1.33 1.21 -13.52
C TYR A 52 1.23 0.07 -12.50
N ALA A 53 0.51 0.29 -11.40
CA ALA A 53 0.18 -0.75 -10.42
C ALA A 53 -0.92 -1.68 -10.97
N PRO A 54 -0.98 -2.95 -10.54
CA PRO A 54 -2.07 -3.84 -10.92
C PRO A 54 -3.43 -3.31 -10.47
N ASP A 55 -4.45 -3.50 -11.29
CA ASP A 55 -5.80 -2.93 -11.09
C ASP A 55 -6.45 -3.36 -9.77
N TYR A 56 -6.13 -4.55 -9.25
CA TYR A 56 -6.65 -5.03 -7.96
C TYR A 56 -6.08 -4.28 -6.75
N LEU A 57 -5.04 -3.46 -6.92
CA LEU A 57 -4.52 -2.52 -5.91
C LEU A 57 -5.19 -1.16 -5.99
N LEU A 58 -6.04 -0.91 -7.00
CA LEU A 58 -6.81 0.32 -7.05
C LEU A 58 -7.68 0.40 -5.80
N PRO A 59 -7.58 1.48 -5.01
CA PRO A 59 -8.41 1.66 -3.84
C PRO A 59 -9.86 1.71 -4.32
N LYS A 60 -10.60 0.62 -4.05
CA LYS A 60 -12.03 0.58 -4.31
C LYS A 60 -12.65 1.67 -3.44
N LYS A 61 -13.67 2.37 -3.93
CA LYS A 61 -14.43 3.38 -3.15
C LYS A 61 -15.26 2.72 -2.03
N THR A 62 -14.68 1.77 -1.31
CA THR A 62 -15.24 1.15 -0.12
C THR A 62 -15.12 2.16 1.01
N ARG A 63 -16.29 2.63 1.46
CA ARG A 63 -16.54 3.68 2.46
C ARG A 63 -15.93 3.44 3.84
N PHE A 64 -15.10 2.42 4.02
CA PHE A 64 -14.58 2.03 5.33
C PHE A 64 -13.61 3.10 5.88
N PHE A 65 -12.70 3.60 5.04
CA PHE A 65 -11.72 4.61 5.46
C PHE A 65 -12.15 6.06 5.24
N ALA A 66 -13.10 6.31 4.32
CA ALA A 66 -13.75 7.62 4.24
C ALA A 66 -14.34 8.03 5.59
N LYS A 67 -14.88 7.08 6.37
CA LYS A 67 -15.38 7.31 7.73
C LYS A 67 -14.29 7.53 8.79
N ILE A 68 -13.13 6.86 8.67
CA ILE A 68 -12.00 7.05 9.60
C ILE A 68 -11.30 8.40 9.34
N LEU A 69 -11.21 8.80 8.08
CA LEU A 69 -10.63 10.09 7.64
C LEU A 69 -11.56 11.28 7.90
N ASP A 70 -12.88 11.12 7.77
CA ASP A 70 -13.85 12.16 8.17
C ASP A 70 -13.74 12.52 9.67
N TRP A 71 -13.19 11.61 10.49
CA TRP A 71 -13.00 11.84 11.92
C TRP A 71 -11.74 12.64 12.29
N ASN A 72 -10.80 12.90 11.38
CA ASN A 72 -9.63 13.71 11.74
C ASN A 72 -9.00 14.41 10.53
N LYS A 73 -9.33 15.70 10.37
CA LYS A 73 -8.51 16.67 9.61
C LYS A 73 -7.05 16.73 10.10
N THR A 74 -6.81 16.21 11.30
CA THR A 74 -5.51 16.10 11.99
C THR A 74 -4.51 15.18 11.28
N TYR A 75 -4.97 14.17 10.53
CA TYR A 75 -4.10 13.14 9.93
C TYR A 75 -3.52 13.52 8.56
N GLN A 76 -3.81 14.72 8.05
CA GLN A 76 -3.23 15.20 6.79
C GLN A 76 -1.72 15.47 6.89
N HIS A 77 -1.21 15.70 8.11
CA HIS A 77 0.21 16.01 8.35
C HIS A 77 1.05 14.78 8.76
N GLU A 78 0.44 13.62 8.97
CA GLU A 78 1.18 12.41 9.35
C GLU A 78 1.94 11.80 8.16
N THR A 79 3.14 11.33 8.46
CA THR A 79 3.94 10.55 7.51
C THR A 79 3.25 9.22 7.19
N LEU A 80 3.58 8.61 6.04
CA LEU A 80 3.00 7.32 5.66
C LEU A 80 3.22 6.25 6.74
N ILE A 81 4.39 6.26 7.37
CA ILE A 81 4.77 5.30 8.41
C ILE A 81 3.86 5.43 9.63
N GLU A 82 3.65 6.65 10.16
CA GLU A 82 2.76 6.90 11.30
C GLU A 82 1.34 6.45 11.00
N ARG A 83 0.85 6.78 9.80
CA ARG A 83 -0.48 6.34 9.35
C ARG A 83 -0.58 4.82 9.31
N LEU A 84 0.44 4.12 8.84
CA LEU A 84 0.45 2.65 8.81
C LEU A 84 0.52 2.05 10.21
N GLN A 85 1.31 2.62 11.10
CA GLN A 85 1.36 2.19 12.50
C GLN A 85 -0.02 2.29 13.14
N LEU A 86 -0.75 3.39 12.92
CA LEU A 86 -2.12 3.56 13.39
C LEU A 86 -3.08 2.55 12.75
N LEU A 87 -3.06 2.42 11.41
CA LEU A 87 -4.00 1.57 10.67
C LEU A 87 -3.82 0.07 10.95
N GLN A 88 -2.59 -0.34 11.26
CA GLN A 88 -2.22 -1.74 11.45
C GLN A 88 -1.96 -2.09 12.91
N HIS A 89 -2.16 -1.13 13.83
CA HIS A 89 -1.86 -1.27 15.25
C HIS A 89 -0.43 -1.74 15.52
N LEU A 90 0.53 -1.19 14.78
CA LEU A 90 1.94 -1.55 14.90
C LEU A 90 2.59 -0.69 15.98
N ASN A 91 3.29 -1.37 16.88
CA ASN A 91 4.03 -0.69 17.96
C ASN A 91 5.44 -0.30 17.53
N ASP A 92 5.93 -0.82 16.40
CA ASP A 92 7.30 -0.62 15.91
C ASP A 92 7.30 -0.03 14.49
N LYS A 93 8.12 1.00 14.30
CA LYS A 93 8.38 1.64 13.01
C LYS A 93 9.06 0.66 12.05
N VAL A 94 9.95 -0.19 12.55
CA VAL A 94 10.67 -1.19 11.74
C VAL A 94 9.67 -2.18 11.13
N GLU A 95 8.64 -2.56 11.87
CA GLU A 95 7.58 -3.44 11.36
C GLU A 95 6.79 -2.78 10.23
N ALA A 96 6.46 -1.50 10.36
CA ALA A 96 5.78 -0.73 9.31
C ALA A 96 6.64 -0.62 8.03
N GLU A 97 7.93 -0.34 8.17
CA GLU A 97 8.88 -0.29 7.05
C GLU A 97 9.04 -1.66 6.37
N ASN A 98 9.10 -2.74 7.14
CA ASN A 98 9.18 -4.10 6.59
C ASN A 98 7.94 -4.44 5.76
N ARG A 99 6.74 -4.08 6.24
CA ARG A 99 5.48 -4.29 5.51
C ARG A 99 5.40 -3.43 4.24
N LEU A 100 5.87 -2.18 4.30
CA LEU A 100 6.01 -1.33 3.11
C LEU A 100 6.97 -1.93 2.08
N ARG A 101 8.14 -2.39 2.53
CA ARG A 101 9.14 -3.04 1.68
C ARG A 101 8.60 -4.31 1.04
N ALA A 102 7.85 -5.11 1.80
CA ALA A 102 7.17 -6.30 1.29
C ALA A 102 6.17 -5.95 0.19
N TYR A 103 5.36 -4.92 0.40
CA TYR A 103 4.40 -4.43 -0.58
C TYR A 103 5.06 -3.93 -1.86
N PHE A 104 6.06 -3.06 -1.76
CA PHE A 104 6.79 -2.57 -2.92
C PHE A 104 7.54 -3.68 -3.67
N THR A 105 8.09 -4.65 -2.95
CA THR A 105 8.71 -5.84 -3.54
C THR A 105 7.69 -6.66 -4.32
N ALA A 106 6.51 -6.91 -3.74
CA ALA A 106 5.44 -7.65 -4.41
C ALA A 106 4.98 -6.90 -5.67
N VAL A 107 4.74 -5.59 -5.59
CA VAL A 107 4.38 -4.72 -6.73
C VAL A 107 5.45 -4.78 -7.82
N ARG A 108 6.73 -4.71 -7.46
CA ARG A 108 7.85 -4.82 -8.43
C ARG A 108 7.81 -6.13 -9.21
N ILE A 109 7.52 -7.23 -8.53
CA ILE A 109 7.48 -8.56 -9.13
C ILE A 109 6.30 -8.67 -10.10
N VAL A 110 5.10 -8.26 -9.68
CA VAL A 110 3.89 -8.43 -10.50
C VAL A 110 3.76 -7.40 -11.63
N SER A 111 4.14 -6.14 -11.42
CA SER A 111 4.13 -5.10 -12.47
C SER A 111 5.31 -5.26 -13.45
N GLY A 112 6.37 -5.94 -13.03
CA GLY A 112 7.61 -6.06 -13.77
C GLY A 112 8.49 -4.80 -13.72
N LYS A 113 9.77 -4.97 -14.08
CA LYS A 113 10.84 -3.97 -13.88
C LYS A 113 10.55 -2.61 -14.54
N LYS A 114 9.99 -2.60 -15.75
CA LYS A 114 9.74 -1.36 -16.50
C LYS A 114 8.65 -0.49 -15.86
N ALA A 115 7.51 -1.09 -15.52
CA ALA A 115 6.41 -0.39 -14.85
C ALA A 115 6.80 0.02 -13.43
N TYR A 116 7.51 -0.85 -12.70
CA TYR A 116 8.00 -0.51 -11.37
C TYR A 116 8.97 0.66 -11.36
N HIS A 117 9.85 0.79 -12.35
CA HIS A 117 10.73 1.96 -12.44
C HIS A 117 9.95 3.27 -12.56
N LYS A 118 8.81 3.26 -13.28
CA LYS A 118 7.90 4.41 -13.36
C LYS A 118 7.27 4.70 -12.00
N ILE A 119 6.76 3.67 -11.32
CA ILE A 119 6.24 3.78 -9.95
C ILE A 119 7.30 4.35 -9.00
N PHE A 120 8.51 3.81 -8.99
CA PHE A 120 9.57 4.25 -8.10
C PHE A 120 9.93 5.72 -8.31
N SER A 121 10.00 6.17 -9.56
CA SER A 121 10.39 7.55 -9.91
C SER A 121 9.42 8.64 -9.44
N ILE A 122 8.17 8.29 -9.14
CA ILE A 122 7.12 9.22 -8.70
C ILE A 122 6.90 9.18 -7.18
N LEU A 123 7.55 8.24 -6.48
CA LEU A 123 7.46 8.14 -5.03
C LEU A 123 8.21 9.31 -4.38
N PRO A 124 7.71 9.86 -3.26
CA PRO A 124 8.49 10.76 -2.41
C PRO A 124 9.84 10.14 -2.02
N PRO A 125 10.90 10.95 -1.82
CA PRO A 125 12.23 10.44 -1.45
C PRO A 125 12.22 9.51 -0.23
N GLU A 126 11.38 9.82 0.75
CA GLU A 126 11.19 9.02 1.97
C GLU A 126 10.71 7.58 1.68
N LEU A 127 9.94 7.37 0.62
CA LEU A 127 9.46 6.05 0.23
C LEU A 127 10.44 5.34 -0.70
N GLN A 128 11.25 6.10 -1.45
CA GLN A 128 12.28 5.53 -2.33
C GLN A 128 13.39 4.80 -1.55
N THR A 129 13.63 5.15 -0.28
CA THR A 129 14.60 4.43 0.58
C THR A 129 14.07 3.08 1.07
N ILE A 130 12.75 2.90 1.06
CA ILE A 130 12.04 1.69 1.53
C ILE A 130 11.71 0.75 0.37
N ALA A 131 11.38 1.33 -0.80
CA ALA A 131 10.89 0.66 -2.01
C ALA A 131 11.96 -0.06 -2.85
#